data_AF-A0A3S0ZIL7-F1
#
_entry.id   AF-A0A3S0ZIL7-F1
#
_cell.length_a   1.000
_cell.length_b   1.000
_cell.length_c   1.000
_cell.angle_alpha   90.00
_cell.angle_beta   90.00
_cell.angle_gamma   90.00
#
_symmetry.space_group_name_H-M   'P 1'
#
loop_
_entity.id
_entity.type
_entity.pdbx_description
1 polymer ?
#
loop_
_entity_poly.entity_id
_entity_poly.type
_entity_poly.pdbx_seq_one_letter_code
_entity_poly.pdbx_strand_id
1 'polypeptide(L)'
;MLKSCFLARQAALNMLGPVTLQQGLHSFSFLHRFWMRNSLLSFPSARQFHQRHKVKQVSIPFKNWAQTLLKTLHSETKYTQGYPQSFWQRHYSESVKSTSEDSSNLYSLSVDSLLSEAHIRRLAVKLSCKVAEVKSLVKGYAFLIHMDFHLLEGKVNLLLSYNLPVSFVREHLRIVYQASEKVLEERLELLKDSGLLHSHHLEIDKLAHLLECNGTEFAKSFKYRCDQRDALEGCYDQLAYLQMRLACSKEKAQSLLGSYPLERHVSNVKLKRLLDFFLVEVERSPDFVISYRKLLTFSVSRLQNRWRVMQAAGIESEAEMVYVWCMSQKEFEKQYSEHLKSSNSSSSSAS
;
A
#
# COMPACT_ATOMS: atom_id res chain seq x y z
N MET A 1 -14.01 7.71 27.06
CA MET A 1 -14.58 7.86 25.69
C MET A 1 -14.46 6.57 24.86
N LEU A 2 -13.27 5.99 24.66
CA LEU A 2 -13.08 4.77 23.85
C LEU A 2 -13.80 3.52 24.40
N LYS A 3 -13.85 3.36 25.73
CA LYS A 3 -14.58 2.26 26.39
C LYS A 3 -16.10 2.31 26.14
N SER A 4 -16.66 3.51 26.05
CA SER A 4 -18.08 3.76 25.80
C SER A 4 -18.47 3.45 24.34
N CYS A 5 -17.59 3.77 23.39
CA CYS A 5 -17.80 3.42 21.97
C CYS A 5 -17.69 1.90 21.72
N PHE A 6 -16.81 1.20 22.44
CA PHE A 6 -16.66 -0.25 22.33
C PHE A 6 -17.91 -0.99 22.84
N LEU A 7 -18.45 -0.57 23.99
CA LEU A 7 -19.66 -1.17 24.57
C LEU A 7 -20.91 -0.90 23.73
N ALA A 8 -21.03 0.29 23.12
CA ALA A 8 -22.14 0.62 22.22
C ALA A 8 -22.10 -0.23 20.93
N ARG A 9 -20.90 -0.52 20.39
CA ARG A 9 -20.72 -1.39 19.22
C ARG A 9 -21.06 -2.85 19.54
N GLN A 10 -20.65 -3.34 20.71
CA GLN A 10 -20.94 -4.70 21.15
C GLN A 10 -22.44 -4.91 21.40
N ALA A 11 -23.12 -3.93 22.00
CA ALA A 11 -24.57 -3.98 22.21
C ALA A 11 -25.34 -3.99 20.87
N ALA A 12 -24.91 -3.17 19.89
CA ALA A 12 -25.53 -3.14 18.56
C ALA A 12 -25.37 -4.45 17.79
N LEU A 13 -24.22 -5.13 17.93
CA LEU A 13 -23.98 -6.43 17.32
C LEU A 13 -24.80 -7.55 17.98
N ASN A 14 -25.01 -7.48 19.31
CA ASN A 14 -25.80 -8.47 20.03
C ASN A 14 -27.33 -8.35 19.78
N MET A 15 -27.81 -7.18 19.32
CA MET A 15 -29.22 -7.00 18.95
C MET A 15 -29.53 -7.50 17.52
N LEU A 16 -28.51 -7.71 16.71
CA LEU A 16 -28.65 -8.27 15.37
C LEU A 16 -28.38 -9.77 15.44
N GLY A 17 -29.41 -10.54 15.77
CA GLY A 17 -29.39 -12.00 15.60
C GLY A 17 -29.06 -12.41 14.15
N PRO A 18 -28.92 -13.71 13.85
CA PRO A 18 -28.45 -14.16 12.55
C PRO A 18 -29.46 -13.81 11.45
N VAL A 19 -29.14 -12.81 10.64
CA VAL A 19 -29.96 -12.36 9.50
C VAL A 19 -29.22 -12.67 8.20
N THR A 20 -29.91 -13.29 7.26
CA THR A 20 -29.42 -13.62 5.92
C THR A 20 -29.21 -12.37 5.05
N LEU A 21 -28.24 -12.48 4.15
CA LEU A 21 -27.59 -11.39 3.40
C LEU A 21 -28.51 -10.47 2.55
N GLN A 22 -29.80 -10.77 2.42
CA GLN A 22 -30.74 -9.98 1.61
C GLN A 22 -31.48 -8.87 2.39
N GLN A 23 -31.47 -8.88 3.73
CA GLN A 23 -32.16 -7.84 4.53
C GLN A 23 -31.24 -6.70 5.04
N GLY A 24 -29.93 -6.79 4.84
CA GLY A 24 -28.95 -5.83 5.37
C GLY A 24 -29.01 -4.42 4.76
N LEU A 25 -29.53 -4.27 3.54
CA LEU A 25 -29.50 -3.00 2.82
C LEU A 25 -30.61 -2.02 3.24
N HIS A 26 -31.76 -2.51 3.72
CA HIS A 26 -32.82 -1.63 4.23
C HIS A 26 -32.53 -1.14 5.66
N SER A 27 -31.89 -1.96 6.50
CA SER A 27 -31.56 -1.64 7.89
C SER A 27 -30.53 -0.51 8.04
N PHE A 28 -29.63 -0.35 7.09
CA PHE A 28 -28.58 0.69 7.14
C PHE A 28 -29.15 2.11 6.97
N SER A 29 -30.17 2.26 6.11
CA SER A 29 -30.85 3.54 5.89
C SER A 29 -31.69 3.97 7.10
N PHE A 30 -32.24 2.98 7.84
CA PHE A 30 -33.00 3.20 9.06
C PHE A 30 -32.09 3.57 10.25
N LEU A 31 -30.96 2.87 10.42
CA LEU A 31 -29.97 3.15 11.47
C LEU A 31 -29.35 4.54 11.33
N HIS A 32 -29.05 4.97 10.11
CA HIS A 32 -28.52 6.32 9.87
C HIS A 32 -29.55 7.41 10.19
N ARG A 33 -30.84 7.20 9.87
CA ARG A 33 -31.91 8.16 10.22
C ARG A 33 -32.25 8.14 11.71
N PHE A 34 -32.20 6.98 12.37
CA PHE A 34 -32.44 6.83 13.80
C PHE A 34 -31.32 7.48 14.64
N TRP A 35 -30.06 7.32 14.24
CA TRP A 35 -28.92 7.93 14.91
C TRP A 35 -28.89 9.46 14.74
N MET A 36 -29.30 9.97 13.57
CA MET A 36 -29.45 11.40 13.31
C MET A 36 -30.62 12.04 14.08
N ARG A 37 -31.70 11.30 14.37
CA ARG A 37 -32.87 11.82 15.11
C ARG A 37 -32.70 11.79 16.62
N ASN A 38 -32.02 10.79 17.17
CA ASN A 38 -31.88 10.63 18.63
C ASN A 38 -30.66 11.33 19.24
N SER A 39 -29.76 11.88 18.42
CA SER A 39 -28.62 12.69 18.91
C SER A 39 -28.98 14.12 19.34
N LEU A 40 -30.27 14.50 19.30
CA LEU A 40 -30.77 15.83 19.68
C LEU A 40 -31.68 15.86 20.91
N LEU A 41 -31.94 14.72 21.57
CA LEU A 41 -32.79 14.68 22.76
C LEU A 41 -32.20 13.77 23.83
N SER A 42 -31.18 14.24 24.56
CA SER A 42 -30.95 13.89 25.97
C SER A 42 -29.65 14.51 26.51
N PHE A 43 -29.76 15.60 27.27
CA PHE A 43 -29.01 15.82 28.52
C PHE A 43 -29.65 16.98 29.30
N PRO A 44 -30.22 16.75 30.49
CA PRO A 44 -30.53 17.79 31.44
C PRO A 44 -29.29 18.13 32.29
N SER A 45 -29.23 19.38 32.73
CA SER A 45 -28.22 20.00 33.61
C SER A 45 -26.97 20.59 32.94
N ALA A 46 -27.09 21.86 32.54
CA ALA A 46 -25.99 22.81 32.46
C ALA A 46 -26.53 24.22 32.74
N ARG A 47 -27.01 24.44 33.98
CA ARG A 47 -27.09 25.79 34.56
C ARG A 47 -25.82 25.98 35.38
N GLN A 48 -25.24 27.18 35.24
CA GLN A 48 -24.01 27.67 35.88
C GLN A 48 -22.70 27.28 35.20
N PHE A 49 -22.40 27.94 34.08
CA PHE A 49 -21.10 28.58 33.87
C PHE A 49 -21.25 29.58 32.72
N HIS A 50 -21.73 30.77 33.05
CA HIS A 50 -21.81 31.89 32.13
C HIS A 50 -20.99 33.04 32.71
N GLN A 51 -19.68 33.03 32.47
CA GLN A 51 -18.89 34.25 32.41
C GLN A 51 -17.52 33.98 31.79
N ARG A 52 -17.20 34.84 30.81
CA ARG A 52 -15.87 35.12 30.23
C ARG A 52 -15.25 34.02 29.34
N HIS A 53 -15.47 34.14 28.03
CA HIS A 53 -14.42 34.42 27.04
C HIS A 53 -15.09 34.56 25.65
N LYS A 54 -14.93 35.74 25.01
CA LYS A 54 -15.33 35.98 23.62
C LYS A 54 -14.41 35.18 22.70
N VAL A 55 -14.79 33.95 22.35
CA VAL A 55 -14.17 33.20 21.25
C VAL A 55 -14.88 33.60 19.96
N LYS A 56 -14.16 34.21 19.03
CA LYS A 56 -14.64 34.43 17.66
C LYS A 56 -14.89 33.06 17.03
N GLN A 57 -16.16 32.71 16.81
CA GLN A 57 -16.53 31.58 15.97
C GLN A 57 -16.04 31.86 14.54
N VAL A 58 -15.00 31.16 14.11
CA VAL A 58 -14.67 31.06 12.68
C VAL A 58 -15.59 29.99 12.11
N SER A 59 -16.72 30.42 11.53
CA SER A 59 -17.57 29.55 10.73
C SER A 59 -16.86 29.25 9.42
N ILE A 60 -16.29 28.05 9.29
CA ILE A 60 -15.90 27.54 7.98
C ILE A 60 -17.17 26.98 7.34
N PRO A 61 -17.69 27.55 6.23
CA PRO A 61 -18.91 27.03 5.62
C PRO A 61 -18.69 25.57 5.21
N PHE A 62 -19.64 24.71 5.58
CA PHE A 62 -19.62 23.26 5.37
C PHE A 62 -19.24 22.84 3.94
N LYS A 63 -19.57 23.67 2.94
CA LYS A 63 -19.15 23.50 1.53
C LYS A 63 -17.63 23.46 1.35
N ASN A 64 -16.87 24.29 2.07
CA ASN A 64 -15.40 24.34 1.97
C ASN A 64 -14.75 23.14 2.64
N TRP A 65 -15.32 22.61 3.72
CA TRP A 65 -14.85 21.39 4.36
C TRP A 65 -15.09 20.17 3.46
N ALA A 66 -16.28 20.03 2.89
CA ALA A 66 -16.62 18.95 1.96
C ALA A 66 -15.75 18.97 0.68
N GLN A 67 -15.49 20.16 0.11
CA GLN A 67 -14.59 20.29 -1.03
C GLN A 67 -13.13 19.97 -0.69
N THR A 68 -12.68 20.32 0.51
CA THR A 68 -11.33 19.99 0.98
C THR A 68 -11.20 18.48 1.18
N LEU A 69 -12.19 17.84 1.80
CA LEU A 69 -12.24 16.39 1.98
C LEU A 69 -12.26 15.65 0.64
N LEU A 70 -13.07 16.10 -0.33
CA LEU A 70 -13.14 15.54 -1.68
C LEU A 70 -11.82 15.70 -2.45
N LYS A 71 -11.12 16.83 -2.30
CA LYS A 71 -9.79 17.07 -2.89
C LYS A 71 -8.72 16.19 -2.25
N THR A 72 -8.76 16.01 -0.92
CA THR A 72 -7.84 15.10 -0.21
C THR A 72 -8.07 13.65 -0.62
N LEU A 73 -9.33 13.20 -0.69
CA LEU A 73 -9.69 11.87 -1.17
C LEU A 73 -9.30 11.64 -2.65
N HIS A 74 -9.48 12.64 -3.52
CA HIS A 74 -9.02 12.56 -4.92
C HIS A 74 -7.48 12.60 -5.07
N SER A 75 -6.76 13.20 -4.12
CA SER A 75 -5.30 13.17 -4.11
C SER A 75 -4.73 11.85 -3.57
N GLU A 76 -5.45 11.20 -2.65
CA GLU A 76 -5.10 9.88 -2.11
C GLU A 76 -5.41 8.76 -3.14
N THR A 77 -6.45 8.89 -3.97
CA THR A 77 -6.71 7.94 -5.06
C THR A 77 -5.69 8.02 -6.20
N LYS A 78 -5.05 9.17 -6.45
CA LYS A 78 -3.99 9.29 -7.46
C LYS A 78 -2.70 8.53 -7.12
N TYR A 79 -2.44 8.25 -5.83
CA TYR A 79 -1.26 7.47 -5.42
C TYR A 79 -1.50 5.96 -5.38
N THR A 80 -2.77 5.53 -5.27
CA THR A 80 -3.17 4.11 -5.34
C THR A 80 -3.61 3.68 -6.74
N GLN A 81 -3.91 4.61 -7.66
CA GLN A 81 -4.19 4.36 -9.08
C GLN A 81 -2.97 4.19 -9.99
N GLY A 82 -1.81 3.85 -9.42
CA GLY A 82 -0.62 3.44 -10.18
C GLY A 82 -0.56 1.94 -10.50
N TYR A 83 -1.60 1.16 -10.16
CA TYR A 83 -1.70 -0.26 -10.46
C TYR A 83 -2.72 -0.50 -11.59
N PRO A 84 -2.41 -1.30 -12.62
CA PRO A 84 -3.31 -1.52 -13.74
C PRO A 84 -4.42 -2.51 -13.36
N GLN A 85 -5.31 -2.10 -12.48
CA GLN A 85 -6.64 -2.72 -12.32
C GLN A 85 -7.45 -2.54 -13.63
N SER A 86 -7.10 -1.53 -14.43
CA SER A 86 -7.71 -1.18 -15.72
C SER A 86 -7.34 -2.11 -16.88
N PHE A 87 -6.22 -2.84 -16.84
CA PHE A 87 -5.91 -3.78 -17.93
C PHE A 87 -6.78 -5.04 -17.83
N TRP A 88 -6.95 -5.57 -16.62
CA TRP A 88 -7.75 -6.77 -16.36
C TRP A 88 -9.25 -6.52 -16.42
N GLN A 89 -9.75 -5.42 -15.85
CA GLN A 89 -11.15 -5.08 -16.04
C GLN A 89 -11.47 -4.82 -17.50
N ARG A 90 -10.57 -4.18 -18.27
CA ARG A 90 -10.83 -3.91 -19.69
C ARG A 90 -10.80 -5.19 -20.53
N HIS A 91 -9.79 -6.07 -20.41
CA HIS A 91 -9.75 -7.33 -21.17
C HIS A 91 -10.74 -8.40 -20.70
N TYR A 92 -10.97 -8.55 -19.38
CA TYR A 92 -11.96 -9.50 -18.86
C TYR A 92 -13.39 -9.01 -19.12
N SER A 93 -13.67 -7.70 -19.05
CA SER A 93 -15.01 -7.20 -19.38
C SER A 93 -15.25 -7.05 -20.88
N GLU A 94 -14.23 -6.85 -21.72
CA GLU A 94 -14.37 -6.91 -23.19
C GLU A 94 -14.49 -8.35 -23.70
N SER A 95 -13.81 -9.32 -23.07
CA SER A 95 -14.00 -10.75 -23.39
C SER A 95 -15.33 -11.31 -22.90
N VAL A 96 -15.92 -10.74 -21.84
CA VAL A 96 -17.23 -11.15 -21.29
C VAL A 96 -18.40 -10.39 -21.92
N LYS A 97 -18.21 -9.14 -22.40
CA LYS A 97 -19.28 -8.36 -23.07
C LYS A 97 -19.44 -8.66 -24.56
N SER A 98 -18.44 -9.26 -25.22
CA SER A 98 -18.53 -9.66 -26.63
C SER A 98 -19.05 -11.10 -26.84
N THR A 99 -19.38 -11.82 -25.78
CA THR A 99 -19.78 -13.23 -25.82
C THR A 99 -21.15 -13.51 -25.17
N SER A 100 -22.03 -12.52 -25.03
CA SER A 100 -23.20 -12.69 -24.15
C SER A 100 -24.42 -13.41 -24.72
N GLU A 101 -24.48 -13.84 -25.99
CA GLU A 101 -25.62 -14.66 -26.45
C GLU A 101 -25.26 -15.89 -27.31
N ASP A 102 -24.10 -15.93 -27.99
CA ASP A 102 -23.69 -17.10 -28.81
C ASP A 102 -22.58 -17.99 -28.20
N SER A 103 -21.99 -17.63 -27.05
CA SER A 103 -20.88 -18.41 -26.46
C SER A 103 -21.32 -19.58 -25.56
N SER A 104 -22.60 -19.66 -25.20
CA SER A 104 -23.14 -20.65 -24.27
C SER A 104 -23.12 -22.09 -24.83
N ASN A 105 -23.05 -22.28 -26.16
CA ASN A 105 -22.98 -23.60 -26.76
C ASN A 105 -21.54 -24.15 -26.94
N LEU A 106 -20.52 -23.28 -27.01
CA LEU A 106 -19.12 -23.69 -27.17
C LEU A 106 -18.48 -24.25 -25.88
N TYR A 107 -19.06 -23.97 -24.72
CA TYR A 107 -18.62 -24.52 -23.43
C TYR A 107 -19.22 -25.89 -23.08
N SER A 108 -20.09 -26.44 -23.94
CA SER A 108 -20.66 -27.79 -23.75
C SER A 108 -19.75 -28.91 -24.27
N LEU A 109 -18.70 -28.57 -25.03
CA LEU A 109 -17.64 -29.51 -25.36
C LEU A 109 -16.95 -29.89 -24.04
N SER A 110 -17.23 -31.11 -23.58
CA SER A 110 -16.64 -31.61 -22.34
C SER A 110 -15.14 -31.41 -22.39
N VAL A 111 -14.57 -30.79 -21.35
CA VAL A 111 -13.13 -30.64 -21.15
C VAL A 111 -12.40 -31.98 -21.27
N ASP A 112 -13.12 -33.09 -21.01
CA ASP A 112 -12.62 -34.45 -21.19
C ASP A 112 -12.29 -34.79 -22.66
N SER A 113 -12.77 -34.00 -23.63
CA SER A 113 -12.45 -34.16 -25.06
C SER A 113 -11.27 -33.32 -25.55
N LEU A 114 -10.86 -32.29 -24.80
CA LEU A 114 -9.88 -31.29 -25.27
C LEU A 114 -8.43 -31.65 -24.94
N LEU A 115 -8.22 -32.40 -23.85
CA LEU A 115 -6.90 -32.90 -23.46
C LEU A 115 -6.94 -34.41 -23.33
N SER A 116 -5.95 -35.09 -23.89
CA SER A 116 -5.85 -36.54 -23.75
C SER A 116 -5.68 -36.92 -22.27
N GLU A 117 -6.28 -38.02 -21.84
CA GLU A 117 -6.14 -38.53 -20.47
C GLU A 117 -4.66 -38.76 -20.09
N ALA A 118 -3.82 -39.09 -21.06
CA ALA A 118 -2.38 -39.18 -20.86
C ALA A 118 -1.75 -37.82 -20.49
N HIS A 119 -2.14 -36.74 -21.19
CA HIS A 119 -1.68 -35.38 -20.88
C HIS A 119 -2.12 -34.99 -19.46
N ILE A 120 -3.39 -35.21 -19.11
CA ILE A 120 -3.94 -34.88 -17.79
C ILE A 120 -3.18 -35.63 -16.69
N ARG A 121 -2.91 -36.92 -16.87
CA ARG A 121 -2.12 -37.72 -15.91
C ARG A 121 -0.69 -37.22 -15.78
N ARG A 122 -0.02 -36.84 -16.88
CA ARG A 122 1.34 -36.27 -16.83
C ARG A 122 1.36 -34.95 -16.06
N LEU A 123 0.39 -34.07 -16.27
CA LEU A 123 0.26 -32.83 -15.49
C LEU A 123 -0.02 -33.10 -14.02
N ALA A 124 -0.87 -34.10 -13.71
CA ALA A 124 -1.20 -34.47 -12.34
C ALA A 124 0.06 -34.91 -11.57
N VAL A 125 0.93 -35.70 -12.21
CA VAL A 125 2.22 -36.11 -11.63
C VAL A 125 3.12 -34.89 -11.42
N LYS A 126 3.26 -34.01 -12.42
CA LYS A 126 4.16 -32.85 -12.33
C LYS A 126 3.73 -31.81 -11.30
N LEU A 127 2.44 -31.53 -11.23
CA LEU A 127 1.85 -30.59 -10.26
C LEU A 127 1.53 -31.26 -8.92
N SER A 128 1.93 -32.53 -8.74
CA SER A 128 1.70 -33.33 -7.52
C SER A 128 0.26 -33.24 -7.01
N CYS A 129 -0.71 -33.36 -7.91
CA CYS A 129 -2.13 -33.21 -7.61
C CYS A 129 -2.98 -34.32 -8.23
N LYS A 130 -4.25 -34.41 -7.83
CA LYS A 130 -5.16 -35.43 -8.38
C LYS A 130 -5.58 -35.07 -9.81
N VAL A 131 -5.88 -36.08 -10.63
CA VAL A 131 -6.44 -35.91 -11.99
C VAL A 131 -7.66 -34.98 -12.00
N ALA A 132 -8.54 -35.09 -11.00
CA ALA A 132 -9.71 -34.22 -10.86
C ALA A 132 -9.33 -32.74 -10.64
N GLU A 133 -8.25 -32.46 -9.90
CA GLU A 133 -7.75 -31.10 -9.69
C GLU A 133 -7.17 -30.54 -10.99
N VAL A 134 -6.44 -31.34 -11.77
CA VAL A 134 -5.96 -30.92 -13.10
C VAL A 134 -7.11 -30.56 -14.02
N LYS A 135 -8.18 -31.37 -14.05
CA LYS A 135 -9.39 -31.05 -14.85
C LYS A 135 -10.02 -29.73 -14.41
N SER A 136 -9.96 -29.38 -13.12
CA SER A 136 -10.39 -28.07 -12.60
C SER A 136 -9.44 -26.94 -13.03
N LEU A 137 -8.13 -27.17 -12.97
CA LEU A 137 -7.12 -26.19 -13.41
C LEU A 137 -7.25 -25.87 -14.90
N VAL A 138 -7.44 -26.89 -15.75
CA VAL A 138 -7.68 -26.71 -17.19
C VAL A 138 -8.90 -25.84 -17.45
N LYS A 139 -9.98 -26.00 -16.68
CA LYS A 139 -11.16 -25.13 -16.76
C LYS A 139 -10.85 -23.68 -16.39
N GLY A 140 -10.02 -23.47 -15.36
CA GLY A 140 -9.60 -22.14 -14.92
C GLY A 140 -8.55 -21.49 -15.85
N TYR A 141 -7.77 -22.29 -16.55
CA TYR A 141 -6.63 -21.87 -17.37
C TYR A 141 -6.70 -22.49 -18.77
N ALA A 142 -7.58 -21.93 -19.61
CA ALA A 142 -7.81 -22.44 -20.97
C ALA A 142 -6.54 -22.54 -21.83
N PHE A 143 -5.50 -21.73 -21.56
CA PHE A 143 -4.23 -21.80 -22.28
C PHE A 143 -3.52 -23.17 -22.14
N LEU A 144 -3.80 -23.94 -21.08
CA LEU A 144 -3.21 -25.27 -20.88
C LEU A 144 -3.63 -26.27 -21.97
N ILE A 145 -4.77 -26.04 -22.64
CA ILE A 145 -5.24 -26.88 -23.75
C ILE A 145 -4.35 -26.70 -24.99
N HIS A 146 -3.84 -25.48 -25.19
CA HIS A 146 -3.11 -25.10 -26.40
C HIS A 146 -1.60 -25.06 -26.21
N MET A 147 -1.12 -25.09 -24.97
CA MET A 147 0.30 -25.06 -24.67
C MET A 147 0.94 -26.43 -24.91
N ASP A 148 2.06 -26.44 -25.63
CA ASP A 148 2.86 -27.66 -25.77
C ASP A 148 3.30 -28.19 -24.40
N PHE A 149 3.15 -29.49 -24.20
CA PHE A 149 3.42 -30.11 -22.89
C PHE A 149 4.91 -30.00 -22.52
N HIS A 150 5.84 -30.09 -23.48
CA HIS A 150 7.26 -29.96 -23.18
C HIS A 150 7.63 -28.54 -22.75
N LEU A 151 7.04 -27.52 -23.37
CA LEU A 151 7.22 -26.13 -22.94
C LEU A 151 6.67 -25.88 -21.53
N LEU A 152 5.49 -26.45 -21.22
CA LEU A 152 4.90 -26.36 -19.89
C LEU A 152 5.76 -27.10 -18.85
N GLU A 153 6.20 -28.31 -19.18
CA GLU A 153 7.07 -29.13 -18.34
C GLU A 153 8.41 -28.44 -18.08
N GLY A 154 9.04 -27.84 -19.09
CA GLY A 154 10.30 -27.09 -18.97
C GLY A 154 10.17 -25.95 -17.96
N LYS A 155 9.16 -25.09 -18.11
CA LYS A 155 8.92 -23.96 -17.20
C LYS A 155 8.53 -24.39 -15.78
N VAL A 156 7.75 -25.46 -15.63
CA VAL A 156 7.43 -26.01 -14.30
C VAL A 156 8.69 -26.54 -13.63
N ASN A 157 9.50 -27.33 -14.32
CA ASN A 157 10.77 -27.85 -13.79
C ASN A 157 11.72 -26.69 -13.45
N LEU A 158 11.78 -25.64 -14.27
CA LEU A 158 12.56 -24.43 -13.99
C LEU A 158 12.11 -23.78 -12.67
N LEU A 159 10.82 -23.51 -12.48
CA LEU A 159 10.31 -22.95 -11.22
C LEU A 159 10.67 -23.82 -10.00
N LEU A 160 10.52 -25.14 -10.13
CA LEU A 160 10.86 -26.10 -9.07
C LEU A 160 12.37 -26.14 -8.78
N SER A 161 13.22 -25.98 -9.79
CA SER A 161 14.68 -25.93 -9.63
C SER A 161 15.16 -24.72 -8.83
N TYR A 162 14.36 -23.65 -8.81
CA TYR A 162 14.55 -22.47 -7.95
C TYR A 162 13.89 -22.62 -6.57
N ASN A 163 13.61 -23.86 -6.13
CA ASN A 163 13.00 -24.20 -4.84
C ASN A 163 11.63 -23.55 -4.60
N LEU A 164 10.88 -23.23 -5.65
CA LEU A 164 9.51 -22.75 -5.49
C LEU A 164 8.59 -23.94 -5.15
N PRO A 165 7.70 -23.81 -4.14
CA PRO A 165 6.80 -24.90 -3.77
C PRO A 165 5.90 -25.32 -4.93
N VAL A 166 5.61 -26.62 -5.05
CA VAL A 166 4.68 -27.13 -6.08
C VAL A 166 3.30 -26.48 -5.95
N SER A 167 2.85 -26.19 -4.72
CA SER A 167 1.60 -25.46 -4.46
C SER A 167 1.61 -24.06 -5.07
N PHE A 168 2.72 -23.32 -4.96
CA PHE A 168 2.89 -22.01 -5.59
C PHE A 168 2.76 -22.09 -7.11
N VAL A 169 3.46 -23.04 -7.73
CA VAL A 169 3.40 -23.21 -9.19
C VAL A 169 1.98 -23.55 -9.65
N ARG A 170 1.27 -24.39 -8.88
CA ARG A 170 -0.12 -24.78 -9.16
C ARG A 170 -1.09 -23.60 -9.03
N GLU A 171 -0.91 -22.73 -8.04
CA GLU A 171 -1.77 -21.56 -7.79
C GLU A 171 -1.50 -20.41 -8.78
N HIS A 172 -0.29 -20.34 -9.33
CA HIS A 172 0.16 -19.27 -10.21
C HIS A 172 0.61 -19.78 -11.58
N LEU A 173 -0.14 -20.71 -12.17
CA LEU A 173 0.16 -21.28 -13.49
C LEU A 173 0.30 -20.24 -14.61
N ARG A 174 -0.23 -19.03 -14.43
CA ARG A 174 -0.11 -17.94 -15.41
C ARG A 174 1.33 -17.50 -15.65
N ILE A 175 2.23 -17.74 -14.69
CA ILE A 175 3.67 -17.50 -14.84
C ILE A 175 4.21 -18.24 -16.07
N VAL A 176 3.81 -19.51 -16.25
CA VAL A 176 4.30 -20.35 -17.36
C VAL A 176 3.78 -19.88 -18.72
N TYR A 177 2.71 -19.11 -18.75
CA TYR A 177 2.12 -18.58 -19.99
C TYR A 177 2.80 -17.29 -20.45
N GLN A 178 3.12 -16.38 -19.53
CA GLN A 178 3.49 -14.99 -19.87
C GLN A 178 4.95 -14.81 -20.30
N ALA A 179 5.88 -15.60 -19.77
CA ALA A 179 7.31 -15.46 -20.04
C ALA A 179 7.85 -16.66 -20.83
N SER A 180 8.80 -16.44 -21.75
CA SER A 180 9.60 -17.55 -22.30
C SER A 180 10.45 -18.18 -21.20
N GLU A 181 10.89 -19.42 -21.40
CA GLU A 181 11.71 -20.13 -20.40
C GLU A 181 12.98 -19.34 -20.05
N LYS A 182 13.69 -18.83 -21.07
CA LYS A 182 14.87 -17.98 -20.91
C LYS A 182 14.58 -16.70 -20.10
N VAL A 183 13.50 -15.99 -20.41
CA VAL A 183 13.14 -14.75 -19.68
C VAL A 183 12.77 -15.07 -18.24
N LEU A 184 12.09 -16.19 -18.01
CA LEU A 184 11.73 -16.64 -16.67
C LEU A 184 12.98 -17.00 -15.86
N GLU A 185 13.93 -17.71 -16.46
CA GLU A 185 15.23 -18.05 -15.86
C GLU A 185 16.02 -16.79 -15.48
N GLU A 186 16.18 -15.84 -16.41
CA GLU A 186 16.86 -14.55 -16.15
C GLU A 186 16.23 -13.80 -14.96
N ARG A 187 14.90 -13.80 -14.86
CA ARG A 187 14.18 -13.16 -13.74
C ARG A 187 14.40 -13.89 -12.42
N LEU A 188 14.35 -15.21 -12.44
CA LEU A 188 14.56 -16.04 -11.26
C LEU A 188 15.99 -15.88 -10.74
N GLU A 189 16.98 -15.81 -11.63
CA GLU A 189 18.38 -15.55 -11.22
C GLU A 189 18.53 -14.15 -10.63
N LEU A 190 17.95 -13.11 -11.24
CA LEU A 190 17.97 -11.76 -10.64
C LEU A 190 17.32 -11.71 -9.24
N LEU A 191 16.20 -12.42 -9.05
CA LEU A 191 15.53 -12.52 -7.76
C LEU A 191 16.37 -13.31 -6.74
N LYS A 192 17.08 -14.34 -7.18
CA LYS A 192 17.96 -15.16 -6.35
C LYS A 192 19.22 -14.40 -5.95
N ASP A 193 19.89 -13.73 -6.89
CA ASP A 193 21.11 -12.94 -6.67
C ASP A 193 20.85 -11.75 -5.76
N SER A 194 19.68 -11.12 -5.90
CA SER A 194 19.23 -10.11 -4.95
C SER A 194 18.84 -10.76 -3.61
N GLY A 195 18.50 -12.04 -3.52
CA GLY A 195 17.95 -12.64 -2.30
C GLY A 195 16.50 -12.25 -2.05
N LEU A 196 15.80 -11.69 -3.06
CA LEU A 196 14.37 -11.42 -3.01
C LEU A 196 13.53 -12.70 -3.19
N LEU A 197 14.07 -13.72 -3.86
CA LEU A 197 13.37 -14.97 -4.17
C LEU A 197 12.91 -15.72 -2.92
N HIS A 198 13.73 -15.74 -1.88
CA HIS A 198 13.46 -16.43 -0.60
C HIS A 198 13.26 -15.44 0.55
N SER A 199 13.10 -14.15 0.24
CA SER A 199 12.91 -13.15 1.27
C SER A 199 11.55 -13.30 1.91
N HIS A 200 11.51 -13.42 3.24
CA HIS A 200 10.26 -13.36 4.02
C HIS A 200 9.48 -12.05 3.81
N HIS A 201 10.10 -11.01 3.23
CA HIS A 201 9.45 -9.72 2.95
C HIS A 201 8.69 -9.69 1.63
N LEU A 202 8.94 -10.64 0.73
CA LEU A 202 8.19 -10.76 -0.50
C LEU A 202 7.04 -11.74 -0.28
N GLU A 203 5.84 -11.21 -0.08
CA GLU A 203 4.63 -12.04 -0.06
C GLU A 203 4.56 -12.86 -1.34
N ILE A 204 4.11 -14.11 -1.20
CA ILE A 204 4.02 -15.08 -2.29
C ILE A 204 3.25 -14.50 -3.49
N ASP A 205 2.13 -13.82 -3.24
CA ASP A 205 1.33 -13.17 -4.29
C ASP A 205 2.10 -12.09 -5.06
N LYS A 206 3.00 -11.36 -4.37
CA LYS A 206 3.83 -10.33 -4.98
C LYS A 206 4.93 -10.96 -5.83
N LEU A 207 5.47 -12.12 -5.44
CA LEU A 207 6.42 -12.88 -6.24
C LEU A 207 5.77 -13.38 -7.53
N ALA A 208 4.57 -13.96 -7.45
CA ALA A 208 3.84 -14.41 -8.64
C ALA A 208 3.62 -13.27 -9.63
N HIS A 209 3.17 -12.11 -9.13
CA HIS A 209 2.96 -10.93 -9.99
C HIS A 209 4.25 -10.45 -10.69
N LEU A 210 5.40 -10.50 -10.00
CA LEU A 210 6.69 -10.16 -10.60
C LEU A 210 7.05 -11.13 -11.75
N LEU A 211 6.81 -12.42 -11.56
CA LEU A 211 7.13 -13.42 -12.58
C LEU A 211 6.16 -13.35 -13.78
N GLU A 212 4.91 -12.92 -13.57
CA GLU A 212 3.88 -12.78 -14.60
C GLU A 212 3.99 -11.52 -15.47
N CYS A 213 4.57 -10.42 -14.95
CA CYS A 213 4.49 -9.13 -15.63
C CYS A 213 5.42 -9.04 -16.86
N ASN A 214 5.24 -8.04 -17.72
CA ASN A 214 6.12 -7.83 -18.88
C ASN A 214 7.51 -7.31 -18.46
N GLY A 215 8.47 -7.24 -19.40
CA GLY A 215 9.85 -6.84 -19.10
C GLY A 215 9.99 -5.47 -18.43
N THR A 216 9.23 -4.47 -18.88
CA THR A 216 9.31 -3.10 -18.33
C THR A 216 8.72 -3.00 -16.92
N GLU A 217 7.57 -3.64 -16.68
CA GLU A 217 6.94 -3.67 -15.35
C GLU A 217 7.74 -4.53 -14.36
N PHE A 218 8.37 -5.61 -14.84
CA PHE A 218 9.31 -6.40 -14.05
C PHE A 218 10.48 -5.55 -13.60
N ALA A 219 11.18 -4.90 -14.51
CA ALA A 219 12.36 -4.08 -14.19
C ALA A 219 12.02 -2.97 -13.18
N LYS A 220 10.89 -2.27 -13.38
CA LYS A 220 10.43 -1.22 -12.46
C LYS A 220 10.09 -1.78 -11.07
N SER A 221 9.35 -2.89 -11.02
CA SER A 221 8.91 -3.49 -9.76
C SER A 221 10.08 -4.12 -9.00
N PHE A 222 10.98 -4.81 -9.71
CA PHE A 222 12.21 -5.36 -9.18
C PHE A 222 13.10 -4.26 -8.58
N LYS A 223 13.38 -3.20 -9.35
CA LYS A 223 14.15 -2.05 -8.86
C LYS A 223 13.53 -1.45 -7.60
N TYR A 224 12.21 -1.23 -7.60
CA TYR A 224 11.52 -0.71 -6.43
C TYR A 224 11.74 -1.59 -5.19
N ARG A 225 11.69 -2.93 -5.33
CA ARG A 225 11.91 -3.86 -4.21
C ARG A 225 13.37 -3.85 -3.72
N CYS A 226 14.34 -3.82 -4.63
CA CYS A 226 15.74 -3.65 -4.26
C CYS A 226 15.94 -2.34 -3.48
N ASP A 227 15.43 -1.22 -4.00
CA ASP A 227 15.50 0.08 -3.33
C ASP A 227 14.85 0.03 -1.93
N GLN A 228 13.71 -0.66 -1.76
CA GLN A 228 13.06 -0.81 -0.44
C GLN A 228 13.89 -1.63 0.56
N ARG A 229 14.58 -2.67 0.10
CA ARG A 229 15.41 -3.52 0.95
C ARG A 229 16.71 -2.84 1.29
N ASP A 230 17.40 -2.28 0.30
CA ASP A 230 18.67 -1.58 0.50
C ASP A 230 18.48 -0.38 1.43
N ALA A 231 17.30 0.24 1.41
CA ALA A 231 16.96 1.31 2.34
C ALA A 231 16.84 0.89 3.81
N LEU A 232 16.78 -0.41 4.12
CA LEU A 232 16.82 -0.94 5.49
C LEU A 232 18.25 -1.23 5.97
N GLU A 233 19.27 -0.99 5.14
CA GLU A 233 20.70 -1.10 5.54
C GLU A 233 21.04 -2.47 6.17
N GLY A 234 20.50 -3.55 5.59
CA GLY A 234 20.71 -4.92 6.08
C GLY A 234 19.83 -5.33 7.26
N CYS A 235 19.00 -4.42 7.80
CA CYS A 235 17.99 -4.80 8.78
C CYS A 235 16.90 -5.64 8.12
N TYR A 236 16.43 -6.64 8.86
CA TYR A 236 15.35 -7.52 8.41
C TYR A 236 14.07 -6.71 8.15
N ASP A 237 13.57 -5.97 9.14
CA ASP A 237 12.34 -5.19 9.00
C ASP A 237 12.52 -3.72 9.42
N GLN A 238 11.45 -2.95 9.23
CA GLN A 238 11.42 -1.53 9.58
C GLN A 238 11.58 -1.30 11.09
N LEU A 239 11.19 -2.27 11.93
CA LEU A 239 11.31 -2.19 13.39
C LEU A 239 12.77 -2.32 13.84
N ALA A 240 13.48 -3.31 13.31
CA ALA A 240 14.92 -3.49 13.50
C ALA A 240 15.68 -2.27 12.97
N TYR A 241 15.31 -1.77 11.79
CA TYR A 241 15.91 -0.58 11.20
C TYR A 241 15.76 0.65 12.09
N LEU A 242 14.57 0.89 12.66
CA LEU A 242 14.35 2.01 13.58
C LEU A 242 15.12 1.87 14.90
N GLN A 243 15.17 0.67 15.48
CA GLN A 243 15.98 0.41 16.69
C GLN A 243 17.46 0.71 16.44
N MET A 244 18.00 0.24 15.31
CA MET A 244 19.38 0.47 14.92
C MET A 244 19.65 1.95 14.68
N ARG A 245 18.90 2.60 13.78
CA ARG A 245 19.17 3.99 13.37
C ARG A 245 18.92 5.00 14.49
N LEU A 246 17.95 4.75 15.37
CA LEU A 246 17.61 5.65 16.46
C LEU A 246 18.22 5.23 17.81
N ALA A 247 19.02 4.16 17.85
CA ALA A 247 19.61 3.59 19.06
C ALA A 247 18.60 3.48 20.21
N CYS A 248 17.37 3.04 19.92
CA CYS A 248 16.27 3.05 20.87
C CYS A 248 15.75 1.63 21.17
N SER A 249 15.03 1.48 22.29
CA SER A 249 14.47 0.19 22.67
C SER A 249 13.41 -0.29 21.68
N LYS A 250 13.17 -1.60 21.66
CA LYS A 250 12.13 -2.21 20.83
C LYS A 250 10.76 -1.59 21.09
N GLU A 251 10.43 -1.26 22.34
CA GLU A 251 9.16 -0.65 22.74
C GLU A 251 9.02 0.76 22.17
N LYS A 252 10.09 1.57 22.20
CA LYS A 252 10.10 2.91 21.60
C LYS A 252 9.94 2.83 20.08
N ALA A 253 10.68 1.94 19.42
CA ALA A 253 10.58 1.74 17.97
C ALA A 253 9.20 1.23 17.56
N GLN A 254 8.62 0.30 18.32
CA GLN A 254 7.26 -0.21 18.10
C GLN A 254 6.20 0.87 18.30
N SER A 255 6.35 1.71 19.35
CA SER A 255 5.49 2.86 19.59
C SER A 255 5.56 3.87 18.44
N LEU A 256 6.76 4.10 17.89
CA LEU A 256 6.96 4.98 16.74
C LEU A 256 6.32 4.39 15.47
N LEU A 257 6.49 3.10 15.18
CA LEU A 257 5.82 2.44 14.04
C LEU A 257 4.31 2.46 14.14
N GLY A 258 3.76 2.23 15.35
CA GLY A 258 2.32 2.27 15.61
C GLY A 258 1.73 3.69 15.64
N SER A 259 2.54 4.72 15.38
CA SER A 259 2.10 6.10 15.39
C SER A 259 1.98 6.68 13.99
N TYR A 260 1.06 7.63 13.82
CA TYR A 260 0.98 8.41 12.59
C TYR A 260 2.25 9.27 12.42
N PRO A 261 2.94 9.23 11.26
CA PRO A 261 2.50 8.67 9.98
C PRO A 261 2.92 7.23 9.65
N LEU A 262 3.81 6.62 10.43
CA LEU A 262 4.43 5.34 10.06
C LEU A 262 3.40 4.20 9.99
N GLU A 263 2.34 4.28 10.79
CA GLU A 263 1.18 3.37 10.71
C GLU A 263 0.58 3.29 9.29
N ARG A 264 0.67 4.35 8.48
CA ARG A 264 0.17 4.39 7.09
C ARG A 264 1.17 3.86 6.05
N HIS A 265 2.07 2.97 6.45
CA HIS A 265 3.04 2.31 5.56
C HIS A 265 3.93 3.29 4.78
N VAL A 266 4.64 4.17 5.49
CA VAL A 266 5.71 4.96 4.87
C VAL A 266 6.76 4.02 4.28
N SER A 267 7.08 4.20 3.00
CA SER A 267 8.09 3.37 2.32
C SER A 267 9.45 3.45 3.00
N ASN A 268 10.22 2.37 2.97
CA ASN A 268 11.54 2.28 3.60
C ASN A 268 12.49 3.34 3.01
N VAL A 269 12.45 3.55 1.70
CA VAL A 269 13.23 4.61 1.03
C VAL A 269 12.89 6.00 1.58
N LYS A 270 11.59 6.31 1.75
CA LYS A 270 11.18 7.61 2.31
C LYS A 270 11.59 7.72 3.77
N LEU A 271 11.41 6.66 4.57
CA LEU A 271 11.81 6.64 5.96
C LEU A 271 13.32 6.88 6.09
N LYS A 272 14.15 6.13 5.34
CA LYS A 272 15.60 6.33 5.32
C LYS A 272 15.96 7.78 5.03
N ARG A 273 15.45 8.35 3.93
CA ARG A 273 15.77 9.73 3.56
C ARG A 273 15.34 10.75 4.62
N LEU A 274 14.23 10.51 5.33
CA LEU A 274 13.81 11.34 6.45
C LEU A 274 14.77 11.22 7.64
N LEU A 275 15.19 10.00 7.99
CA LEU A 275 16.14 9.79 9.08
C LEU A 275 17.52 10.36 8.73
N ASP A 276 18.01 10.15 7.51
CA ASP A 276 19.27 10.72 7.03
C ASP A 276 19.24 12.24 7.08
N PHE A 277 18.12 12.85 6.69
CA PHE A 277 17.93 14.30 6.83
C PHE A 277 18.06 14.75 8.29
N PHE A 278 17.31 14.16 9.23
CA PHE A 278 17.35 14.62 10.63
C PHE A 278 18.67 14.30 11.33
N LEU A 279 19.19 13.09 11.16
CA LEU A 279 20.35 12.59 11.92
C LEU A 279 21.68 13.03 11.32
N VAL A 280 21.77 13.17 9.99
CA VAL A 280 23.04 13.47 9.29
C VAL A 280 23.07 14.90 8.80
N GLU A 281 22.03 15.38 8.09
CA GLU A 281 22.06 16.73 7.49
C GLU A 281 21.80 17.84 8.53
N VAL A 282 20.90 17.60 9.49
CA VAL A 282 20.53 18.57 10.54
C VAL A 282 21.20 18.25 11.88
N GLU A 283 21.89 17.10 11.97
CA GLU A 283 22.63 16.63 13.14
C GLU A 283 21.79 16.62 14.44
N ARG A 284 20.51 16.24 14.33
CA ARG A 284 19.62 16.10 15.48
C ARG A 284 19.76 14.74 16.13
N SER A 285 19.54 14.70 17.44
CA SER A 285 19.59 13.46 18.20
C SER A 285 18.45 12.49 17.81
N PRO A 286 18.62 11.18 18.01
CA PRO A 286 17.53 10.24 17.83
C PRO A 286 16.29 10.56 18.68
N ASP A 287 16.47 11.05 19.91
CA ASP A 287 15.37 11.43 20.80
C ASP A 287 14.54 12.60 20.24
N PHE A 288 15.15 13.51 19.47
CA PHE A 288 14.43 14.55 18.73
C PHE A 288 13.43 13.91 17.74
N VAL A 289 13.88 12.95 16.93
CA VAL A 289 13.03 12.28 15.92
C VAL A 289 11.88 11.54 16.58
N ILE A 290 12.14 10.85 17.70
CA ILE A 290 11.13 10.11 18.47
C ILE A 290 10.10 11.08 19.06
N SER A 291 10.54 12.20 19.64
CA SER A 291 9.69 13.22 20.26
C SER A 291 8.81 13.94 19.23
N TYR A 292 9.39 14.26 18.07
CA TYR A 292 8.74 15.02 17.01
C TYR A 292 8.36 14.18 15.79
N ARG A 293 7.90 12.94 16.04
CA ARG A 293 7.45 11.98 15.00
C ARG A 293 6.51 12.54 13.91
N LYS A 294 5.73 13.59 14.20
CA LYS A 294 4.88 14.27 13.21
C LYS A 294 5.68 14.83 12.04
N LEU A 295 6.95 15.15 12.23
CA LEU A 295 7.82 15.66 11.17
C LEU A 295 8.05 14.62 10.05
N LEU A 296 7.94 13.32 10.37
CA LEU A 296 8.04 12.23 9.39
C LEU A 296 6.90 12.25 8.35
N THR A 297 5.86 13.07 8.55
CA THR A 297 4.74 13.19 7.61
C THR A 297 5.15 13.99 6.36
N PHE A 298 6.09 14.91 6.51
CA PHE A 298 6.47 15.86 5.47
C PHE A 298 7.38 15.22 4.41
N SER A 299 7.52 15.91 3.26
CA SER A 299 8.50 15.52 2.25
C SER A 299 9.88 16.04 2.65
N VAL A 300 10.93 15.26 2.34
CA VAL A 300 12.33 15.66 2.59
C VAL A 300 12.65 16.99 1.91
N SER A 301 12.22 17.18 0.65
CA SER A 301 12.40 18.45 -0.07
C SER A 301 11.82 19.66 0.67
N ARG A 302 10.63 19.53 1.27
CA ARG A 302 10.04 20.60 2.08
C ARG A 302 10.89 20.88 3.32
N LEU A 303 11.32 19.82 4.01
CA LEU A 303 12.13 19.96 5.22
C LEU A 303 13.48 20.63 4.93
N GLN A 304 14.17 20.20 3.88
CA GLN A 304 15.43 20.79 3.39
C GLN A 304 15.28 22.24 2.96
N ASN A 305 14.21 22.57 2.22
CA ASN A 305 13.97 23.95 1.81
C ASN A 305 13.80 24.89 3.01
N ARG A 306 13.03 24.44 4.00
CA ARG A 306 12.83 25.21 5.24
C ARG A 306 14.09 25.26 6.09
N TRP A 307 14.88 24.19 6.10
CA TRP A 307 16.15 24.14 6.82
C TRP A 307 17.13 25.21 6.32
N ARG A 308 17.32 25.33 5.00
CA ARG A 308 18.15 26.40 4.41
C ARG A 308 17.70 27.81 4.81
N VAL A 309 16.39 28.04 4.82
CA VAL A 309 15.82 29.33 5.25
C VAL A 309 16.05 29.58 6.74
N MET A 310 15.93 28.55 7.59
CA MET A 310 16.21 28.65 9.02
C MET A 310 17.68 28.96 9.29
N GLN A 311 18.61 28.32 8.58
CA GLN A 311 20.03 28.62 8.66
C GLN A 311 20.33 30.08 8.26
N ALA A 312 19.74 30.56 7.16
CA ALA A 312 19.89 31.96 6.73
C ALA A 312 19.26 32.97 7.70
N ALA A 313 18.27 32.56 8.49
CA ALA A 313 17.62 33.37 9.50
C ALA A 313 18.27 33.25 10.90
N GLY A 314 19.32 32.44 11.06
CA GLY A 314 19.99 32.22 12.35
C GLY A 314 19.11 31.50 13.39
N ILE A 315 18.17 30.67 12.95
CA ILE A 315 17.29 29.91 13.86
C ILE A 315 18.03 28.68 14.36
N GLU A 316 18.40 28.68 15.64
CA GLU A 316 19.12 27.59 16.30
C GLU A 316 18.27 26.83 17.33
N SER A 317 17.21 27.46 17.83
CA SER A 317 16.32 26.88 18.84
C SER A 317 15.52 25.71 18.27
N GLU A 318 15.60 24.55 18.93
CA GLU A 318 14.91 23.34 18.52
C GLU A 318 13.38 23.53 18.43
N ALA A 319 12.80 24.24 19.40
CA ALA A 319 11.36 24.53 19.42
C ALA A 319 10.93 25.39 18.22
N GLU A 320 11.76 26.38 17.86
CA GLU A 320 11.52 27.23 16.69
C GLU A 320 11.67 26.44 15.40
N MET A 321 12.67 25.55 15.29
CA MET A 321 12.82 24.68 14.12
C MET A 321 11.59 23.82 13.88
N VAL A 322 11.11 23.15 14.93
CA VAL A 322 9.89 22.32 14.87
C VAL A 322 8.69 23.15 14.44
N TYR A 323 8.55 24.36 14.99
CA TYR A 323 7.48 25.28 14.63
C TYR A 323 7.53 25.63 13.14
N VAL A 324 8.71 26.03 12.63
CA VAL A 324 8.91 26.39 11.22
C VAL A 324 8.64 25.21 10.29
N TRP A 325 9.09 23.99 10.60
CA TRP A 325 8.76 22.81 9.78
C TRP A 325 7.26 22.48 9.77
N CYS A 326 6.58 22.64 10.91
CA CYS A 326 5.15 22.37 11.05
C CYS A 326 4.25 23.44 10.42
N MET A 327 4.78 24.64 10.18
CA MET A 327 4.04 25.79 9.67
C MET A 327 3.33 25.51 8.33
N SER A 328 2.18 26.14 8.08
CA SER A 328 1.55 26.06 6.76
C SER A 328 2.45 26.71 5.68
N GLN A 329 2.25 26.38 4.40
CA GLN A 329 3.06 26.99 3.34
C GLN A 329 2.83 28.50 3.24
N LYS A 330 1.58 28.95 3.37
CA LYS A 330 1.21 30.37 3.31
C LYS A 330 1.86 31.18 4.44
N GLU A 331 1.84 30.64 5.66
CA GLU A 331 2.44 31.33 6.80
C GLU A 331 3.97 31.35 6.68
N PHE A 332 4.56 30.24 6.20
CA PHE A 332 6.01 30.17 5.97
C PHE A 332 6.48 31.19 4.94
N GLU A 333 5.77 31.31 3.80
CA GLU A 333 6.10 32.29 2.78
C GLU A 333 5.90 33.72 3.26
N LYS A 334 4.84 33.99 4.04
CA LYS A 334 4.60 35.31 4.61
C LYS A 334 5.72 35.72 5.57
N GLN A 335 6.11 34.83 6.49
CA GLN A 335 7.09 35.13 7.53
C GLN A 335 8.53 35.16 7.01
N TYR A 336 8.87 34.34 6.01
CA TYR A 336 10.24 34.21 5.50
C TYR A 336 10.41 34.67 4.05
N SER A 337 9.52 35.55 3.56
CA SER A 337 9.55 36.04 2.16
C SER A 337 10.88 36.68 1.76
N GLU A 338 11.53 37.39 2.69
CA GLU A 338 12.82 38.06 2.44
C GLU A 338 13.94 37.05 2.22
N HIS A 339 14.06 36.04 3.09
CA HIS A 339 15.06 34.97 2.96
C HIS A 339 14.82 34.08 1.72
N LEU A 340 13.57 33.90 1.32
CA LEU A 340 13.23 33.16 0.11
C LEU A 340 13.77 33.84 -1.16
N LYS A 341 13.70 35.17 -1.23
CA LYS A 341 14.23 35.94 -2.38
C LYS A 341 15.75 35.75 -2.51
N SER A 342 16.48 35.83 -1.41
CA SER A 342 17.95 35.66 -1.39
C SER A 342 18.39 34.24 -1.77
N SER A 343 17.58 33.21 -1.47
CA SER A 343 17.91 31.83 -1.83
C SER A 343 17.80 31.56 -3.34
N ASN A 344 16.89 32.23 -4.04
CA ASN A 344 16.64 32.01 -5.48
C ASN A 344 17.63 32.78 -6.38
N SER A 345 18.19 33.90 -5.91
CA SER A 345 19.22 34.63 -6.66
C SER A 345 20.55 33.90 -6.72
N SER A 346 20.80 32.97 -5.78
CA SER A 346 22.08 32.26 -5.68
C SER A 346 22.15 31.02 -6.58
N SER A 347 21.01 30.46 -6.99
CA SER A 347 20.95 29.27 -7.85
C SER A 347 20.96 29.58 -9.35
N SER A 348 20.71 30.83 -9.74
CA SER A 348 20.60 31.25 -11.15
C SER A 348 21.93 31.67 -11.78
N SER A 349 23.00 31.81 -11.00
CA SER A 349 24.34 32.18 -11.48
C SER A 349 25.30 30.98 -11.66
N ALA A 350 24.85 29.75 -11.38
CA ALA A 350 25.67 28.53 -11.44
C ALA A 350 25.24 27.55 -12.55
N SER A 351 24.39 27.99 -13.47
CA SER A 351 24.02 27.28 -14.71
C SER A 351 24.59 28.04 -15.90
#